data_AF-A0ABD5RED7-F1
#
_entry.id   AF-A0ABD5RED7-F1
#
_cell.length_a   1.000
_cell.length_b   1.000
_cell.length_c   1.000
_cell.angle_alpha   90.00
_cell.angle_beta   90.00
_cell.angle_gamma   90.00
#
_symmetry.space_group_name_H-M   'P 1'
#
loop_
_entity.id
_entity.type
_entity.pdbx_description
1 polymer ?
#
loop_
_entity_poly.entity_id
_entity_poly.type
_entity_poly.pdbx_seq_one_letter_code
_entity_poly.pdbx_strand_id
1 'polypeptide(L)'
;MRDEILTRWVRQPPAGPNVQYLRDAERLAALDQLGHREHVLDVASESTVTAGLDADRVTRLDFSPDARDYARETLGDRVDRYEWVDPGDPTLPFETDEFDAAVSIGPFDWKFLDVDRLAAELARATTGLVVVSVPTPRSPYATRYHNRFRYVSPEQALDLLSPDFRIVDYDLLFQYPGRVHYLLNHLPDRLQEPFVDLAWWCSDQLTDRGRWHDASYLVFGAEPMPFDRRLREGLDCLFRPTSRDGFWHAGDERIVRALTYEVRGDPDSSEYGGSREGGHGRESRRGRGPLPLDWSVEDTTQWRYAPFALLGAMHWRDSSLGTDEYDLQLRAELDYFARQVADDATLAEMPSYGVGPLIDAFARASRVFGSAGETGEYLATAWRLSRHATAAFDFSHAEDCLLPFGWATLWDVTESGADAVSNADREALLADIEDALWQITDRVSWEGLFAFDNGTTRRHQNQMYALWGLCRAIRVTGRSGYLDTVERVLDYTIEHRMRSDGAFLWEDVGPARRAKRDLLRRFGWRPPYWDFLYECHQTFFVDAVAEYYAAGGERSYDREVRRAMGWIFGDNQFGVDLTALSGIGVPMRQLTVDGRIDVPDQQFKGSYEVGAYLLALTNLLAGPV
;
A
#
# COMPACT_ATOMS: atom_id res chain seq x y z
N MET A 1 -32.53 18.24 5.41
CA MET A 1 -32.06 16.97 6.01
C MET A 1 -30.54 16.91 6.18
N ARG A 2 -29.72 17.08 5.13
CA ARG A 2 -28.24 17.10 5.26
C ARG A 2 -27.76 18.21 6.20
N ASP A 3 -28.10 19.46 5.90
CA ASP A 3 -27.66 20.62 6.72
C ASP A 3 -28.23 20.57 8.14
N GLU A 4 -29.45 20.06 8.31
CA GLU A 4 -30.02 19.85 9.64
C GLU A 4 -29.23 18.83 10.48
N ILE A 5 -28.67 17.79 9.86
CA ILE A 5 -27.79 16.83 10.54
C ILE A 5 -26.48 17.52 10.93
N LEU A 6 -25.85 18.24 10.00
CA LEU A 6 -24.58 18.93 10.20
C LEU A 6 -24.68 20.00 11.29
N THR A 7 -25.65 20.92 11.22
CA THR A 7 -25.84 21.94 12.25
C THR A 7 -26.21 21.33 13.61
N ARG A 8 -27.02 20.27 13.63
CA ARG A 8 -27.34 19.56 14.88
C ARG A 8 -26.11 18.88 15.48
N TRP A 9 -25.22 18.36 14.64
CA TRP A 9 -23.96 17.75 15.06
C TRP A 9 -23.03 18.76 15.74
N VAL A 10 -22.92 19.98 15.22
CA VAL A 10 -22.15 21.04 15.88
C VAL A 10 -22.81 21.48 17.20
N ARG A 11 -24.15 21.57 17.22
CA ARG A 11 -24.94 22.05 18.38
C ARG A 11 -24.93 21.12 19.59
N GLN A 12 -24.88 19.81 19.38
CA GLN A 12 -25.02 18.76 20.39
C GLN A 12 -25.95 19.15 21.55
N PRO A 13 -27.29 19.11 21.35
CA PRO A 13 -28.22 19.46 22.42
C PRO A 13 -27.97 18.60 23.68
N PRO A 14 -28.30 19.14 24.87
CA PRO A 14 -28.15 18.41 26.13
C PRO A 14 -28.77 17.02 26.04
N ALA A 15 -28.05 16.03 26.56
CA ALA A 15 -28.46 14.64 26.55
C ALA A 15 -28.45 14.06 27.97
N GLY A 16 -29.23 13.00 28.18
CA GLY A 16 -29.23 12.27 29.45
C GLY A 16 -27.89 11.57 29.69
N PRO A 17 -27.58 11.17 30.94
CA PRO A 17 -26.27 10.66 31.34
C PRO A 17 -25.69 9.54 30.44
N ASN A 18 -26.49 8.53 30.06
CA ASN A 18 -25.98 7.43 29.24
C ASN A 18 -25.57 7.83 27.81
N VAL A 19 -26.22 8.85 27.24
CA VAL A 19 -25.87 9.39 25.93
C VAL A 19 -24.68 10.33 26.05
N GLN A 20 -24.63 11.14 27.11
CA GLN A 20 -23.50 12.02 27.37
C GLN A 20 -22.22 11.23 27.63
N TYR A 21 -22.31 10.09 28.32
CA TYR A 21 -21.18 9.18 28.50
C TYR A 21 -20.52 8.77 27.18
N LEU A 22 -21.28 8.42 26.14
CA LEU A 22 -20.68 8.06 24.85
C LEU A 22 -19.86 9.22 24.28
N ARG A 23 -20.45 10.43 24.27
CA ARG A 23 -19.77 11.64 23.79
C ARG A 23 -18.50 11.91 24.57
N ASP A 24 -18.57 11.78 25.89
CA ASP A 24 -17.42 11.99 26.77
C ASP A 24 -16.34 10.92 26.55
N ALA A 25 -16.73 9.67 26.31
CA ALA A 25 -15.81 8.57 26.03
C ALA A 25 -15.12 8.70 24.67
N GLU A 26 -15.86 9.02 23.60
CA GLU A 26 -15.27 9.32 22.29
C GLU A 26 -14.33 10.53 22.37
N ARG A 27 -14.74 11.60 23.05
CA ARG A 27 -13.92 12.79 23.26
C ARG A 27 -12.64 12.48 24.01
N LEU A 28 -12.74 11.78 25.14
CA LEU A 28 -11.57 11.49 25.98
C LEU A 28 -10.59 10.56 25.25
N ALA A 29 -11.08 9.50 24.60
CA ALA A 29 -10.24 8.62 23.79
C ALA A 29 -9.57 9.40 22.65
N ALA A 30 -10.32 10.26 21.96
CA ALA A 30 -9.77 11.04 20.86
C ALA A 30 -8.65 11.99 21.30
N LEU A 31 -8.87 12.73 22.40
CA LEU A 31 -7.90 13.68 22.93
C LEU A 31 -6.67 12.98 23.52
N ASP A 32 -6.85 11.84 24.19
CA ASP A 32 -5.74 11.04 24.74
C ASP A 32 -4.85 10.49 23.62
N GLN A 33 -5.45 9.91 22.57
CA GLN A 33 -4.71 9.41 21.42
C GLN A 33 -3.98 10.54 20.66
N LEU A 34 -4.64 11.69 20.48
CA LEU A 34 -4.05 12.82 19.76
C LEU A 34 -2.84 13.40 20.50
N GLY A 35 -2.97 13.60 21.81
CA GLY A 35 -1.97 14.29 22.64
C GLY A 35 -1.78 15.76 22.24
N HIS A 36 -0.68 16.36 22.70
CA HIS A 36 -0.31 17.73 22.32
C HIS A 36 0.29 17.78 20.90
N ARG A 37 -0.09 18.81 20.12
CA ARG A 37 0.31 18.99 18.71
C ARG A 37 0.56 20.46 18.35
N GLU A 38 1.34 20.70 17.30
CA GLU A 38 1.61 22.08 16.85
C GLU A 38 0.46 22.64 16.01
N HIS A 39 -0.08 21.85 15.07
CA HIS A 39 -1.12 22.31 14.15
C HIS A 39 -2.12 21.20 13.78
N VAL A 40 -3.30 21.27 14.41
CA VAL A 40 -4.36 20.25 14.25
C VAL A 40 -5.42 20.68 13.24
N LEU A 41 -5.79 19.74 12.36
CA LEU A 41 -7.02 19.80 11.57
C LEU A 41 -8.17 19.09 12.30
N ASP A 42 -9.16 19.85 12.77
CA ASP A 42 -10.45 19.30 13.22
C ASP A 42 -11.41 19.18 12.03
N VAL A 43 -11.72 17.95 11.63
CA VAL A 43 -12.70 17.65 10.58
C VAL A 43 -14.05 17.40 11.21
N ALA A 44 -14.84 18.47 11.29
CA ALA A 44 -16.24 18.50 11.68
C ALA A 44 -16.58 17.73 12.97
N SER A 45 -15.63 17.65 13.92
CA SER A 45 -15.89 16.99 15.19
C SER A 45 -16.94 17.75 16.00
N GLU A 46 -17.49 17.07 17.00
CA GLU A 46 -18.28 17.73 18.03
C GLU A 46 -17.49 18.90 18.66
N SER A 47 -18.15 20.04 18.86
CA SER A 47 -17.53 21.26 19.41
C SER A 47 -16.79 21.06 20.74
N THR A 48 -17.19 20.09 21.57
CA THR A 48 -16.50 19.79 22.84
C THR A 48 -15.17 19.06 22.63
N VAL A 49 -15.02 18.30 21.54
CA VAL A 49 -13.74 17.73 21.10
C VAL A 49 -12.82 18.87 20.69
N THR A 50 -13.30 19.73 19.78
CA THR A 50 -12.53 20.89 19.29
C THR A 50 -12.08 21.81 20.41
N ALA A 51 -12.99 22.12 21.34
CA ALA A 51 -12.68 22.99 22.48
C ALA A 51 -11.70 22.36 23.48
N GLY A 52 -11.49 21.05 23.42
CA GLY A 52 -10.56 20.31 24.27
C GLY A 52 -9.22 19.97 23.61
N LEU A 53 -9.00 20.34 22.35
CA LEU A 53 -7.74 20.10 21.66
C LEU A 53 -6.59 20.85 22.34
N ASP A 54 -5.51 20.12 22.64
CA ASP A 54 -4.26 20.69 23.13
C ASP A 54 -3.33 20.93 21.93
N ALA A 55 -3.47 22.09 21.31
CA ALA A 55 -2.65 22.46 20.16
C ALA A 55 -2.32 23.95 20.12
N ASP A 56 -1.16 24.29 19.53
CA ASP A 56 -0.77 25.69 19.34
C ASP A 56 -1.65 26.38 18.28
N ARG A 57 -2.09 25.63 17.26
CA ARG A 57 -2.99 26.09 16.21
C ARG A 57 -4.05 25.05 15.87
N VAL A 58 -5.29 25.50 15.69
CA VAL A 58 -6.43 24.65 15.30
C VAL A 58 -7.10 25.23 14.06
N THR A 59 -7.15 24.43 13.00
CA THR A 59 -8.01 24.69 11.84
C THR A 59 -9.23 23.77 11.93
N ARG A 60 -10.43 24.32 11.82
CA ARG A 60 -11.68 23.56 11.74
C ARG A 60 -12.24 23.55 10.33
N LEU A 61 -12.58 22.38 9.83
CA LEU A 61 -13.26 22.17 8.56
C LEU A 61 -14.64 21.56 8.80
N ASP A 62 -15.69 22.19 8.28
CA ASP A 62 -17.06 21.66 8.33
C ASP A 62 -17.58 21.32 6.91
N PHE A 63 -18.70 20.59 6.83
CA PHE A 63 -19.26 20.12 5.55
C PHE A 63 -20.48 20.92 5.06
N SER A 64 -20.69 22.09 5.63
CA SER A 64 -21.61 23.11 5.11
C SER A 64 -21.24 24.50 5.65
N PRO A 65 -21.56 25.58 4.91
CA PRO A 65 -21.34 26.94 5.38
C PRO A 65 -22.09 27.23 6.69
N ASP A 66 -23.32 26.73 6.83
CA ASP A 66 -24.14 26.91 8.04
C ASP A 66 -23.52 26.22 9.26
N ALA A 67 -22.98 25.01 9.11
CA ALA A 67 -22.30 24.30 10.19
C ALA A 67 -21.02 25.02 10.61
N ARG A 68 -20.22 25.48 9.65
CA ARG A 68 -19.01 26.29 9.88
C ARG A 68 -19.33 27.58 10.63
N ASP A 69 -20.35 28.32 10.18
CA ASP A 69 -20.71 29.60 10.78
C ASP A 69 -21.23 29.41 12.21
N TYR A 70 -22.01 28.35 12.45
CA TYR A 70 -22.45 27.99 13.79
C TYR A 70 -21.29 27.52 14.70
N ALA A 71 -20.33 26.77 14.16
CA ALA A 71 -19.13 26.38 14.89
C ALA A 71 -18.31 27.62 15.28
N ARG A 72 -18.17 28.60 14.38
CA ARG A 72 -17.51 29.88 14.66
C ARG A 72 -18.18 30.64 15.79
N GLU A 73 -19.51 30.70 15.82
CA GLU A 73 -20.27 31.31 16.92
C GLU A 73 -20.06 30.59 18.26
N THR A 74 -19.91 29.27 18.23
CA THR A 74 -19.82 28.41 19.43
C THR A 74 -18.41 28.36 20.01
N LEU A 75 -17.40 28.26 19.15
CA LEU A 75 -16.00 28.02 19.51
C LEU A 75 -15.17 29.30 19.58
N GLY A 76 -15.53 30.32 18.78
CA GLY A 76 -14.87 31.62 18.76
C GLY A 76 -13.37 31.50 18.49
N ASP A 77 -12.57 32.20 19.30
CA ASP A 77 -11.11 32.31 19.16
C ASP A 77 -10.34 31.05 19.59
N ARG A 78 -11.03 29.96 19.94
CA ARG A 78 -10.39 28.65 20.18
C ARG A 78 -9.89 27.97 18.91
N VAL A 79 -10.31 28.45 17.75
CA VAL A 79 -9.96 27.94 16.43
C VAL A 79 -9.45 29.11 15.60
N ASP A 80 -8.28 28.96 15.01
CA ASP A 80 -7.60 30.02 14.25
C ASP A 80 -8.22 30.22 12.87
N ARG A 81 -8.70 29.13 12.26
CA ARG A 81 -9.20 29.11 10.88
C ARG A 81 -10.41 28.20 10.75
N TYR A 82 -11.45 28.70 10.07
CA TYR A 82 -12.69 27.96 9.80
C TYR A 82 -12.91 27.84 8.31
N GLU A 83 -12.96 26.62 7.80
CA GLU A 83 -13.18 26.30 6.39
C GLU A 83 -14.39 25.38 6.20
N TRP A 84 -14.81 25.21 4.95
CA TRP A 84 -15.83 24.22 4.61
C TRP A 84 -15.64 23.63 3.22
N VAL A 85 -16.12 22.40 3.02
CA VAL A 85 -16.12 21.68 1.73
C VAL A 85 -17.45 20.95 1.51
N ASP A 86 -17.74 20.50 0.29
CA ASP A 86 -18.89 19.62 0.06
C ASP A 86 -18.55 18.19 0.54
N PRO A 87 -19.40 17.53 1.35
CA PRO A 87 -19.17 16.16 1.79
C PRO A 87 -19.29 15.12 0.67
N GLY A 88 -19.98 15.43 -0.43
CA GLY A 88 -20.05 14.53 -1.60
C GLY A 88 -18.81 14.60 -2.50
N ASP A 89 -17.97 15.62 -2.30
CA ASP A 89 -16.68 15.80 -2.97
C ASP A 89 -15.75 16.60 -2.03
N PRO A 90 -15.22 15.96 -0.97
CA PRO A 90 -14.42 16.66 0.02
C PRO A 90 -12.99 16.86 -0.48
N THR A 91 -12.76 17.94 -1.23
CA THR A 91 -11.40 18.40 -1.59
C THR A 91 -10.92 19.44 -0.58
N LEU A 92 -9.91 19.11 0.21
CA LEU A 92 -9.43 19.94 1.30
C LEU A 92 -8.65 21.16 0.76
N PRO A 93 -8.98 22.40 1.17
CA PRO A 93 -8.34 23.62 0.68
C PRO A 93 -7.02 23.92 1.41
N PHE A 94 -6.23 22.88 1.62
CA PHE A 94 -4.99 22.87 2.40
C PHE A 94 -3.85 22.32 1.57
N GLU A 95 -2.64 22.81 1.84
CA GLU A 95 -1.44 22.30 1.20
C GLU A 95 -1.11 20.88 1.69
N THR A 96 -0.28 20.16 0.93
CA THR A 96 0.27 18.88 1.39
C THR A 96 1.09 19.10 2.65
N ASP A 97 0.98 18.18 3.61
CA ASP A 97 1.73 18.20 4.88
C ASP A 97 1.49 19.47 5.75
N GLU A 98 0.37 20.17 5.59
CA GLU A 98 0.05 21.39 6.38
C GLU A 98 -0.14 21.09 7.89
N PHE A 99 -0.61 19.89 8.24
CA PHE A 99 -0.97 19.52 9.61
C PHE A 99 -0.08 18.42 10.18
N ASP A 100 0.26 18.50 11.47
CA ASP A 100 0.96 17.42 12.18
C ASP A 100 0.00 16.42 12.84
N ALA A 101 -1.30 16.73 12.88
CA ALA A 101 -2.35 15.79 13.25
C ALA A 101 -3.74 16.22 12.74
N ALA A 102 -4.67 15.26 12.68
CA ALA A 102 -6.08 15.51 12.40
C ALA A 102 -7.00 14.72 13.34
N VAL A 103 -8.22 15.23 13.54
CA VAL A 103 -9.25 14.56 14.35
C VAL A 103 -10.60 14.64 13.66
N SER A 104 -11.33 13.52 13.62
CA SER A 104 -12.69 13.44 13.07
C SER A 104 -13.57 12.51 13.90
N ILE A 105 -14.30 13.09 14.85
CA ILE A 105 -15.22 12.34 15.71
C ILE A 105 -16.64 12.51 15.18
N GLY A 106 -17.19 11.43 14.60
CA GLY A 106 -18.51 11.38 13.98
C GLY A 106 -18.52 11.28 12.45
N PRO A 107 -17.93 12.21 11.69
CA PRO A 107 -18.20 12.36 10.24
C PRO A 107 -18.05 11.10 9.38
N PHE A 108 -17.11 10.22 9.71
CA PHE A 108 -16.90 8.94 9.00
C PHE A 108 -18.14 8.03 9.03
N ASP A 109 -19.09 8.28 9.92
CA ASP A 109 -20.36 7.58 9.98
C ASP A 109 -21.42 8.14 8.99
N TRP A 110 -21.23 9.28 8.32
CA TRP A 110 -22.28 9.89 7.49
C TRP A 110 -22.40 9.26 6.11
N LYS A 111 -23.57 8.68 5.79
CA LYS A 111 -23.81 8.05 4.48
C LYS A 111 -23.68 8.97 3.25
N PHE A 112 -23.77 10.28 3.44
CA PHE A 112 -23.64 11.27 2.37
C PHE A 112 -22.21 11.81 2.21
N LEU A 113 -21.28 11.40 3.07
CA LEU A 113 -19.86 11.75 3.00
C LEU A 113 -19.14 10.74 2.13
N ASP A 114 -18.39 11.21 1.14
CA ASP A 114 -17.39 10.44 0.41
C ASP A 114 -16.17 10.23 1.33
N VAL A 115 -16.13 9.07 1.98
CA VAL A 115 -15.11 8.77 3.00
C VAL A 115 -13.78 8.42 2.36
N ASP A 116 -13.79 7.74 1.22
CA ASP A 116 -12.58 7.32 0.52
C ASP A 116 -11.80 8.56 0.07
N ARG A 117 -12.50 9.54 -0.53
CA ARG A 117 -11.88 10.81 -0.90
C ARG A 117 -11.41 11.63 0.30
N LEU A 118 -12.16 11.65 1.39
CA LEU A 118 -11.75 12.36 2.61
C LEU A 118 -10.50 11.72 3.23
N ALA A 119 -10.41 10.39 3.26
CA ALA A 119 -9.25 9.67 3.77
C ALA A 119 -8.00 9.99 2.95
N ALA A 120 -8.08 9.97 1.61
CA ALA A 120 -6.98 10.34 0.73
C ALA A 120 -6.52 11.79 0.96
N GLU A 121 -7.45 12.73 1.09
CA GLU A 121 -7.10 14.12 1.35
C GLU A 121 -6.52 14.35 2.75
N LEU A 122 -6.97 13.59 3.76
CA LEU A 122 -6.37 13.59 5.09
C LEU A 122 -4.94 13.06 5.07
N ALA A 123 -4.68 12.00 4.30
CA ALA A 123 -3.34 11.44 4.13
C ALA A 123 -2.41 12.43 3.42
N ARG A 124 -2.94 13.21 2.46
CA ARG A 124 -2.20 14.27 1.78
C ARG A 124 -1.89 15.47 2.69
N ALA A 125 -2.88 15.93 3.45
CA ALA A 125 -2.75 17.17 4.22
C ALA A 125 -2.05 16.98 5.58
N THR A 126 -1.90 15.74 6.06
CA THR A 126 -1.42 15.45 7.41
C THR A 126 -0.14 14.61 7.37
N THR A 127 0.85 14.95 8.21
CA THR A 127 2.10 14.19 8.37
C THR A 127 2.11 13.24 9.56
N GLY A 128 1.24 13.46 10.54
CA GLY A 128 1.18 12.70 11.78
C GLY A 128 -0.17 12.05 12.03
N LEU A 129 -0.61 12.05 13.29
CA LEU A 129 -1.71 11.19 13.72
C LEU A 129 -3.08 11.71 13.25
N VAL A 130 -3.89 10.84 12.65
CA VAL A 130 -5.29 11.05 12.31
C VAL A 130 -6.15 10.20 13.23
N VAL A 131 -6.95 10.83 14.07
CA VAL A 131 -7.82 10.14 15.04
C VAL A 131 -9.26 10.18 14.54
N VAL A 132 -9.87 9.01 14.36
CA VAL A 132 -11.26 8.90 13.87
C VAL A 132 -12.11 8.04 14.78
N SER A 133 -13.41 8.34 14.84
CA SER A 133 -14.39 7.46 15.47
C SER A 133 -15.42 6.92 14.48
N VAL A 134 -15.76 5.64 14.63
CA VAL A 134 -16.81 5.00 13.84
C VAL A 134 -17.69 4.08 14.69
N PRO A 135 -19.02 4.08 14.48
CA PRO A 135 -19.94 3.19 15.17
C PRO A 135 -19.94 1.80 14.54
N THR A 136 -20.16 0.78 15.38
CA THR A 136 -20.33 -0.61 14.93
C THR A 136 -21.80 -1.04 14.93
N PRO A 137 -22.16 -2.17 14.28
CA PRO A 137 -23.51 -2.73 14.38
C PRO A 137 -23.97 -3.07 15.80
N ARG A 138 -23.07 -3.10 16.80
CA ARG A 138 -23.43 -3.27 18.22
C ARG A 138 -23.96 -2.00 18.87
N SER A 139 -23.73 -0.84 18.27
CA SER A 139 -24.25 0.44 18.74
C SER A 139 -25.78 0.38 18.90
N PRO A 140 -26.35 0.89 20.02
CA PRO A 140 -27.79 0.90 20.24
C PRO A 140 -28.56 1.76 19.23
N TYR A 141 -27.84 2.59 18.46
CA TYR A 141 -28.37 3.49 17.44
C TYR A 141 -28.50 2.85 16.06
N ALA A 142 -27.83 1.71 15.83
CA ALA A 142 -27.79 1.02 14.53
C ALA A 142 -29.17 0.80 13.93
N THR A 143 -30.10 0.23 14.68
CA THR A 143 -31.44 -0.09 14.17
C THR A 143 -32.26 1.14 13.81
N ARG A 144 -32.14 2.23 14.58
CA ARG A 144 -32.97 3.44 14.41
C ARG A 144 -32.41 4.40 13.37
N TYR A 145 -31.09 4.45 13.22
CA TYR A 145 -30.42 5.45 12.38
C TYR A 145 -29.61 4.85 11.22
N HIS A 146 -29.77 3.56 10.91
CA HIS A 146 -29.15 2.92 9.74
C HIS A 146 -29.40 3.64 8.41
N ASN A 147 -30.48 4.40 8.26
CA ASN A 147 -30.76 5.16 7.04
C ASN A 147 -29.95 6.46 6.92
N ARG A 148 -29.29 6.89 8.00
CA ARG A 148 -28.52 8.15 8.06
C ARG A 148 -27.04 7.90 8.26
N PHE A 149 -26.70 6.91 9.09
CA PHE A 149 -25.33 6.60 9.46
C PHE A 149 -24.92 5.22 8.96
N ARG A 150 -23.64 5.09 8.63
CA ARG A 150 -22.94 3.84 8.39
C ARG A 150 -22.61 3.23 9.75
N TYR A 151 -22.69 1.90 9.82
CA TYR A 151 -22.28 1.12 10.98
C TYR A 151 -21.38 0.03 10.44
N VAL A 152 -20.10 0.10 10.77
CA VAL A 152 -19.05 -0.72 10.15
C VAL A 152 -18.60 -1.82 11.10
N SER A 153 -18.38 -3.03 10.59
CA SER A 153 -17.68 -4.04 11.37
C SER A 153 -16.25 -3.57 11.68
N PRO A 154 -15.57 -4.15 12.69
CA PRO A 154 -14.16 -3.85 12.92
C PRO A 154 -13.28 -4.02 11.67
N GLU A 155 -13.55 -5.04 10.85
CA GLU A 155 -12.85 -5.25 9.59
C GLU A 155 -13.10 -4.08 8.63
N GLN A 156 -14.36 -3.73 8.41
CA GLN A 156 -14.73 -2.61 7.55
C GLN A 156 -14.17 -1.27 8.04
N ALA A 157 -14.04 -1.07 9.35
CA ALA A 157 -13.44 0.13 9.91
C ALA A 157 -11.95 0.25 9.56
N LEU A 158 -11.23 -0.88 9.49
CA LEU A 158 -9.84 -0.90 9.01
C LEU A 158 -9.76 -0.64 7.51
N ASP A 159 -10.78 -1.06 6.75
CA ASP A 159 -10.86 -0.84 5.31
C ASP A 159 -11.04 0.66 4.98
N LEU A 160 -11.79 1.43 5.80
CA LEU A 160 -12.04 2.87 5.59
C LEU A 160 -10.78 3.74 5.48
N LEU A 161 -9.67 3.31 6.05
CA LEU A 161 -8.39 4.02 6.01
C LEU A 161 -7.31 3.25 5.25
N SER A 162 -7.65 2.12 4.65
CA SER A 162 -6.71 1.34 3.84
C SER A 162 -6.78 1.83 2.37
N PRO A 163 -5.66 1.88 1.64
CA PRO A 163 -4.32 1.46 2.04
C PRO A 163 -3.49 2.57 2.71
N ASP A 164 -4.02 3.79 2.78
CA ASP A 164 -3.24 5.02 3.03
C ASP A 164 -2.78 5.23 4.47
N PHE A 165 -3.38 4.55 5.44
CA PHE A 165 -3.01 4.71 6.85
C PHE A 165 -2.63 3.41 7.50
N ARG A 166 -1.73 3.49 8.47
CA ARG A 166 -1.45 2.46 9.47
C ARG A 166 -2.18 2.79 10.77
N ILE A 167 -2.86 1.80 11.35
CA ILE A 167 -3.41 1.94 12.71
C ILE A 167 -2.30 1.76 13.75
N VAL A 168 -2.11 2.75 14.61
CA VAL A 168 -1.05 2.75 15.64
C VAL A 168 -1.55 2.50 17.05
N ASP A 169 -2.76 2.98 17.37
CA ASP A 169 -3.44 2.75 18.65
C ASP A 169 -4.96 2.79 18.50
N TYR A 170 -5.69 2.31 19.51
CA TYR A 170 -7.15 2.27 19.49
C TYR A 170 -7.77 2.17 20.89
N ASP A 171 -9.02 2.62 20.98
CA ASP A 171 -9.94 2.47 22.10
C ASP A 171 -11.27 1.87 21.63
N LEU A 172 -11.80 0.95 22.44
CA LEU A 172 -13.01 0.19 22.16
C LEU A 172 -14.11 0.59 23.15
N LEU A 173 -15.11 1.32 22.67
CA LEU A 173 -16.13 1.88 23.55
C LEU A 173 -17.36 0.97 23.64
N PHE A 174 -17.80 0.74 24.87
CA PHE A 174 -19.02 -0.01 25.18
C PHE A 174 -20.24 0.90 25.29
N GLN A 175 -21.34 0.46 24.70
CA GLN A 175 -22.68 0.94 24.98
C GLN A 175 -23.63 -0.25 25.21
N TYR A 176 -24.68 -0.02 25.97
CA TYR A 176 -25.66 -1.07 26.24
C TYR A 176 -26.39 -1.48 24.95
N PRO A 177 -26.75 -2.76 24.79
CA PRO A 177 -27.56 -3.19 23.66
C PRO A 177 -28.88 -2.42 23.60
N GLY A 178 -29.38 -2.15 22.39
CA GLY A 178 -30.49 -1.22 22.13
C GLY A 178 -31.63 -1.25 23.14
N ARG A 179 -32.26 -2.40 23.41
CA ARG A 179 -33.39 -2.48 24.35
C ARG A 179 -33.02 -2.05 25.78
N VAL A 180 -31.85 -2.46 26.25
CA VAL A 180 -31.34 -2.08 27.58
C VAL A 180 -31.02 -0.59 27.59
N HIS A 181 -30.32 -0.11 26.56
CA HIS A 181 -30.00 1.32 26.41
C HIS A 181 -31.26 2.21 26.47
N TYR A 182 -32.31 1.84 25.72
CA TYR A 182 -33.55 2.60 25.74
C TYR A 182 -34.22 2.55 27.12
N LEU A 183 -34.24 1.41 27.81
CA LEU A 183 -34.81 1.31 29.16
C LEU A 183 -34.06 2.21 30.14
N LEU A 184 -32.73 2.19 30.13
CA LEU A 184 -31.90 3.00 31.00
C LEU A 184 -32.10 4.50 30.76
N ASN A 185 -32.26 4.91 29.50
CA ASN A 185 -32.54 6.31 29.15
C ASN A 185 -33.93 6.82 29.61
N HIS A 186 -34.84 5.93 30.05
CA HIS A 186 -36.12 6.35 30.65
C HIS A 186 -36.05 6.49 32.18
N LEU A 187 -34.92 6.10 32.79
CA LEU A 187 -34.71 6.30 34.23
C LEU A 187 -34.41 7.78 34.52
N PRO A 188 -34.79 8.30 35.69
CA PRO A 188 -34.28 9.58 36.19
C PRO A 188 -32.74 9.62 36.16
N ASP A 189 -32.15 10.76 35.81
CA ASP A 189 -30.70 10.92 35.60
C ASP A 189 -29.84 10.34 36.74
N ARG A 190 -30.23 10.58 38.01
CA ARG A 190 -29.53 10.05 39.20
C ARG A 190 -29.46 8.52 39.26
N LEU A 191 -30.41 7.83 38.62
CA LEU A 191 -30.44 6.37 38.56
C LEU A 191 -29.67 5.82 37.35
N GLN A 192 -29.23 6.69 36.43
CA GLN A 192 -28.39 6.30 35.30
C GLN A 192 -26.91 6.25 35.67
N GLU A 193 -26.46 7.02 36.68
CA GLU A 193 -25.04 7.13 37.07
C GLU A 193 -24.31 5.78 37.24
N PRO A 194 -24.85 4.78 37.97
CA PRO A 194 -24.16 3.49 38.11
C PRO A 194 -23.97 2.72 36.80
N PHE A 195 -24.83 2.97 35.81
CA PHE A 195 -24.72 2.37 34.48
C PHE A 195 -23.68 3.10 33.62
N VAL A 196 -23.51 4.41 33.81
CA VAL A 196 -22.41 5.15 33.20
C VAL A 196 -21.06 4.63 33.71
N ASP A 197 -20.90 4.46 35.02
CA ASP A 197 -19.67 3.92 35.62
C ASP A 197 -19.36 2.49 35.10
N LEU A 198 -20.39 1.65 35.01
CA LEU A 198 -20.23 0.31 34.45
C LEU A 198 -19.86 0.35 32.97
N ALA A 199 -20.39 1.30 32.20
CA ALA A 199 -20.07 1.43 30.79
C ALA A 199 -18.60 1.86 30.58
N TRP A 200 -18.10 2.80 31.38
CA TRP A 200 -16.68 3.15 31.45
C TRP A 200 -15.81 1.92 31.71
N TRP A 201 -16.10 1.19 32.79
CA TRP A 201 -15.36 -0.03 33.12
C TRP A 201 -15.40 -1.05 31.98
N CYS A 202 -16.55 -1.25 31.35
CA CYS A 202 -16.67 -2.16 30.20
C CYS A 202 -15.80 -1.72 29.01
N SER A 203 -15.73 -0.43 28.71
CA SER A 203 -14.86 0.09 27.64
C SER A 203 -13.39 -0.22 27.90
N ASP A 204 -12.90 0.08 29.11
CA ASP A 204 -11.52 -0.27 29.51
C ASP A 204 -11.25 -1.76 29.34
N GLN A 205 -12.19 -2.59 29.80
CA GLN A 205 -12.09 -4.06 29.71
C GLN A 205 -12.17 -4.60 28.28
N LEU A 206 -12.80 -3.87 27.34
CA LEU A 206 -12.82 -4.21 25.92
C LEU A 206 -11.47 -3.86 25.28
N THR A 207 -10.98 -2.63 25.49
CA THR A 207 -9.70 -2.15 24.98
C THR A 207 -8.56 -3.04 25.44
N ASP A 208 -8.44 -3.29 26.76
CA ASP A 208 -7.39 -4.11 27.37
C ASP A 208 -7.32 -5.54 26.80
N ARG A 209 -8.47 -6.09 26.40
CA ARG A 209 -8.58 -7.45 25.87
C ARG A 209 -8.64 -7.52 24.35
N GLY A 210 -8.56 -6.37 23.65
CA GLY A 210 -8.68 -6.32 22.19
C GLY A 210 -9.99 -6.93 21.67
N ARG A 211 -11.12 -6.72 22.36
CA ARG A 211 -12.42 -7.33 21.98
C ARG A 211 -13.19 -6.48 20.97
N TRP A 212 -12.60 -6.27 19.80
CA TRP A 212 -13.13 -5.42 18.72
C TRP A 212 -14.60 -5.71 18.37
N HIS A 213 -14.97 -6.99 18.22
CA HIS A 213 -16.33 -7.38 17.82
C HIS A 213 -17.42 -7.11 18.85
N ASP A 214 -17.05 -6.75 20.09
CA ASP A 214 -17.98 -6.42 21.17
C ASP A 214 -18.07 -4.91 21.42
N ALA A 215 -17.23 -4.11 20.78
CA ALA A 215 -17.27 -2.66 20.85
C ALA A 215 -18.50 -2.10 20.13
N SER A 216 -19.11 -1.07 20.70
CA SER A 216 -20.19 -0.29 20.07
C SER A 216 -19.64 0.84 19.19
N TYR A 217 -18.48 1.38 19.55
CA TYR A 217 -17.75 2.38 18.79
C TYR A 217 -16.26 2.04 18.83
N LEU A 218 -15.56 2.39 17.78
CA LEU A 218 -14.12 2.26 17.64
C LEU A 218 -13.56 3.68 17.52
N VAL A 219 -12.58 4.02 18.35
CA VAL A 219 -11.79 5.25 18.21
C VAL A 219 -10.36 4.82 17.96
N PHE A 220 -9.81 5.14 16.80
CA PHE A 220 -8.45 4.71 16.44
C PHE A 220 -7.62 5.83 15.89
N GLY A 221 -6.34 5.77 16.25
CA GLY A 221 -5.28 6.65 15.80
C GLY A 221 -4.57 5.97 14.65
N ALA A 222 -4.50 6.67 13.53
CA ALA A 222 -3.90 6.21 12.30
C ALA A 222 -2.78 7.16 11.88
N GLU A 223 -1.68 6.64 11.36
CA GLU A 223 -0.61 7.43 10.75
C GLU A 223 -0.62 7.21 9.24
N PRO A 224 -0.51 8.27 8.42
CA PRO A 224 -0.33 8.15 6.98
C PRO A 224 0.86 7.26 6.65
N MET A 225 0.69 6.42 5.63
CA MET A 225 1.76 5.61 5.08
C MET A 225 2.75 6.52 4.34
N PRO A 226 4.07 6.31 4.49
CA PRO A 226 5.08 7.24 3.99
C PRO A 226 5.33 7.10 2.47
N PHE A 227 4.32 6.73 1.67
CA PHE A 227 4.50 6.31 0.28
C PHE A 227 5.24 7.35 -0.57
N ASP A 228 4.83 8.62 -0.53
CA ASP A 228 5.43 9.69 -1.35
C ASP A 228 6.92 9.91 -1.02
N ARG A 229 7.23 10.05 0.28
CA ARG A 229 8.61 10.16 0.73
C ARG A 229 9.44 8.96 0.29
N ARG A 230 8.89 7.76 0.42
CA ARG A 230 9.57 6.51 0.05
C ARG A 230 9.79 6.36 -1.45
N LEU A 231 8.87 6.88 -2.27
CA LEU A 231 9.02 6.92 -3.73
C LEU A 231 10.20 7.81 -4.11
N ARG A 232 10.28 9.02 -3.54
CA ARG A 232 11.39 9.96 -3.75
C ARG A 232 12.74 9.38 -3.31
N GLU A 233 12.80 8.77 -2.12
CA GLU A 233 14.01 8.10 -1.62
C GLU A 233 14.43 6.91 -2.49
N GLY A 234 13.46 6.15 -3.03
CA GLY A 234 13.72 5.04 -3.95
C GLY A 234 14.28 5.48 -5.30
N LEU A 235 13.72 6.55 -5.88
CA LEU A 235 14.20 7.14 -7.14
C LEU A 235 15.62 7.68 -6.99
N ASP A 236 15.87 8.45 -5.91
CA ASP A 236 17.22 8.94 -5.61
C ASP A 236 18.17 7.76 -5.43
N CYS A 237 17.82 6.72 -4.68
CA CYS A 237 18.67 5.53 -4.54
C CYS A 237 18.99 4.85 -5.89
N LEU A 238 18.02 4.76 -6.81
CA LEU A 238 18.22 4.12 -8.12
C LEU A 238 19.21 4.90 -8.99
N PHE A 239 19.07 6.23 -9.04
CA PHE A 239 19.88 7.10 -9.90
C PHE A 239 21.11 7.71 -9.23
N ARG A 240 21.27 7.50 -7.92
CA ARG A 240 22.46 7.89 -7.16
C ARG A 240 23.66 7.07 -7.67
N PRO A 241 24.85 7.71 -7.84
CA PRO A 241 26.04 7.01 -8.28
C PRO A 241 26.44 5.85 -7.37
N THR A 242 26.98 4.78 -7.95
CA THR A 242 27.50 3.62 -7.21
C THR A 242 28.61 3.94 -6.19
N SER A 243 29.30 5.07 -6.36
CA SER A 243 30.29 5.57 -5.38
C SER A 243 29.68 6.16 -4.10
N ARG A 244 28.34 6.25 -4.03
CA ARG A 244 27.55 6.76 -2.91
C ARG A 244 26.41 5.79 -2.54
N ASP A 245 26.67 4.49 -2.69
CA ASP A 245 25.72 3.42 -2.35
C ASP A 245 24.38 3.50 -3.13
N GLY A 246 24.43 3.95 -4.39
CA GLY A 246 23.30 3.92 -5.31
C GLY A 246 23.49 2.93 -6.47
N PHE A 247 22.50 2.82 -7.37
CA PHE A 247 22.51 1.84 -8.45
C PHE A 247 23.04 2.38 -9.80
N TRP A 248 23.35 3.68 -9.90
CA TRP A 248 23.77 4.28 -11.18
C TRP A 248 25.27 4.19 -11.42
N HIS A 249 25.68 3.49 -12.49
CA HIS A 249 27.07 3.45 -12.93
C HIS A 249 27.37 4.60 -13.90
N ALA A 250 27.79 5.75 -13.37
CA ALA A 250 28.02 6.96 -14.16
C ALA A 250 29.04 6.79 -15.31
N GLY A 251 29.97 5.85 -15.24
CA GLY A 251 30.96 5.61 -16.29
C GLY A 251 30.42 4.80 -17.48
N ASP A 252 29.43 3.94 -17.23
CA ASP A 252 28.80 3.09 -18.26
C ASP A 252 27.43 3.64 -18.65
N GLU A 253 27.00 4.71 -17.97
CA GLU A 253 25.68 5.33 -18.06
C GLU A 253 24.56 4.31 -17.99
N ARG A 254 24.64 3.41 -17.00
CA ARG A 254 23.63 2.37 -16.80
C ARG A 254 23.34 2.01 -15.35
N ILE A 255 22.18 1.39 -15.14
CA ILE A 255 21.79 0.79 -13.86
C ILE A 255 22.56 -0.52 -13.65
N VAL A 256 23.19 -0.69 -12.48
CA VAL A 256 23.87 -1.93 -12.10
C VAL A 256 22.88 -3.01 -11.65
N ARG A 257 23.34 -4.27 -11.65
CA ARG A 257 22.50 -5.40 -11.24
C ARG A 257 22.09 -5.32 -9.77
N ALA A 258 23.06 -5.13 -8.87
CA ALA A 258 22.80 -5.23 -7.44
C ALA A 258 23.83 -4.46 -6.60
N LEU A 259 23.44 -4.16 -5.36
CA LEU A 259 24.34 -3.78 -4.27
C LEU A 259 24.38 -4.93 -3.26
N THR A 260 25.57 -5.44 -2.96
CA THR A 260 25.79 -6.42 -1.89
C THR A 260 26.08 -5.69 -0.57
N TYR A 261 25.81 -6.33 0.56
CA TYR A 261 26.13 -5.75 1.87
C TYR A 261 26.84 -6.71 2.81
N GLU A 262 27.70 -6.15 3.66
CA GLU A 262 28.26 -6.84 4.83
C GLU A 262 27.79 -6.16 6.11
N VAL A 263 27.41 -6.95 7.13
CA VAL A 263 27.02 -6.42 8.43
C VAL A 263 28.29 -6.23 9.27
N ARG A 264 28.61 -4.99 9.68
CA ARG A 264 29.75 -4.72 10.57
C ARG A 264 29.40 -5.04 12.02
N GLY A 265 30.34 -5.67 12.75
CA GLY A 265 30.20 -5.97 14.19
C GLY A 265 29.89 -7.44 14.47
N ASP A 266 29.98 -7.85 15.74
CA ASP A 266 29.67 -9.22 16.17
C ASP A 266 28.14 -9.42 16.23
N PRO A 267 27.52 -10.24 15.36
CA PRO A 267 26.08 -10.47 15.36
C PRO A 267 25.56 -11.10 16.67
N ASP A 268 26.45 -11.67 17.49
CA ASP A 268 26.14 -12.25 18.82
C ASP A 268 26.28 -11.24 19.98
N SER A 269 26.65 -9.98 19.72
CA SER A 269 26.64 -8.98 20.79
C SER A 269 25.20 -8.74 21.27
N SER A 270 25.00 -8.74 22.58
CA SER A 270 23.69 -8.53 23.24
C SER A 270 23.05 -7.16 22.95
N GLU A 271 23.67 -6.32 22.12
CA GLU A 271 23.08 -5.10 21.57
C GLU A 271 22.15 -5.38 20.37
N TYR A 272 22.27 -6.54 19.70
CA TYR A 272 21.49 -6.87 18.50
C TYR A 272 20.41 -7.95 18.71
N GLY A 273 20.52 -8.74 19.79
CA GLY A 273 19.55 -9.77 20.18
C GLY A 273 18.64 -9.28 21.30
N GLY A 274 17.42 -8.87 20.97
CA GLY A 274 16.38 -8.59 21.97
C GLY A 274 16.14 -9.84 22.81
N SER A 275 16.24 -9.67 24.14
CA SER A 275 15.98 -10.70 25.13
C SER A 275 14.66 -11.41 24.88
N ARG A 276 14.72 -12.74 24.95
CA ARG A 276 13.63 -13.69 24.70
C ARG A 276 12.61 -13.76 25.86
N GLU A 277 12.38 -12.68 26.58
CA GLU A 277 11.50 -12.65 27.74
C GLU A 277 10.18 -11.95 27.42
N GLY A 278 9.10 -12.73 27.48
CA GLY A 278 7.74 -12.26 27.27
C GLY A 278 7.33 -11.24 28.32
N GLY A 279 7.04 -10.03 27.85
CA GLY A 279 6.36 -9.01 28.62
C GLY A 279 5.40 -8.26 27.70
N HIS A 280 4.09 -8.49 27.88
CA HIS A 280 3.07 -7.60 27.37
C HIS A 280 3.17 -6.29 28.16
N GLY A 281 4.01 -5.36 27.69
CA GLY A 281 4.19 -4.04 28.27
C GLY A 281 4.28 -3.01 27.16
N ARG A 282 3.43 -1.98 27.24
CA ARG A 282 3.19 -0.89 26.29
C ARG A 282 4.40 0.06 26.09
N GLU A 283 5.62 -0.34 26.43
CA GLU A 283 6.80 0.55 26.45
C GLU A 283 7.93 0.08 25.53
N SER A 284 8.34 1.00 24.64
CA SER A 284 9.51 0.99 23.73
C SER A 284 9.38 0.32 22.35
N ARG A 285 8.41 0.79 21.54
CA ARG A 285 8.50 0.83 20.06
C ARG A 285 9.55 1.86 19.56
N ARG A 286 10.70 2.01 20.23
CA ARG A 286 11.79 2.84 19.70
C ARG A 286 12.51 2.01 18.64
N GLY A 287 12.29 2.37 17.37
CA GLY A 287 12.81 1.66 16.21
C GLY A 287 14.31 1.38 16.33
N ARG A 288 14.72 0.18 15.91
CA ARG A 288 16.14 -0.13 15.72
C ARG A 288 16.70 0.87 14.71
N GLY A 289 17.77 1.57 15.10
CA GLY A 289 18.53 2.40 14.17
C GLY A 289 19.13 1.57 13.03
N PRO A 290 19.67 2.22 11.99
CA PRO A 290 20.27 1.53 10.85
C PRO A 290 21.37 0.57 11.32
N LEU A 291 21.43 -0.61 10.73
CA LEU A 291 22.56 -1.50 10.95
C LEU A 291 23.80 -0.87 10.28
N PRO A 292 25.00 -1.04 10.85
CA PRO A 292 26.22 -0.61 10.19
C PRO A 292 26.52 -1.54 9.01
N LEU A 293 25.92 -1.24 7.86
CA LEU A 293 26.07 -1.99 6.62
C LEU A 293 27.14 -1.35 5.75
N ASP A 294 28.01 -2.19 5.18
CA ASP A 294 28.92 -1.80 4.10
C ASP A 294 28.38 -2.27 2.78
N TRP A 295 28.00 -1.33 1.91
CA TRP A 295 27.50 -1.63 0.57
C TRP A 295 28.65 -1.73 -0.44
N SER A 296 28.52 -2.66 -1.38
CA SER A 296 29.45 -2.78 -2.51
C SER A 296 28.72 -3.17 -3.78
N VAL A 297 29.29 -2.84 -4.93
CA VAL A 297 28.63 -2.98 -6.23
C VAL A 297 28.83 -4.39 -6.78
N GLU A 298 27.75 -5.02 -7.23
CA GLU A 298 27.80 -6.22 -8.04
C GLU A 298 27.33 -5.91 -9.46
N ASP A 299 28.27 -5.82 -10.39
CA ASP A 299 28.03 -5.32 -11.76
C ASP A 299 28.04 -6.41 -12.84
N THR A 300 27.77 -7.66 -12.47
CA THR A 300 27.60 -8.72 -13.46
C THR A 300 26.33 -8.48 -14.26
N THR A 301 26.41 -8.46 -15.59
CA THR A 301 25.23 -8.34 -16.44
C THR A 301 24.28 -9.51 -16.24
N GLN A 302 23.04 -9.21 -15.86
CA GLN A 302 21.92 -10.13 -15.89
C GLN A 302 20.71 -9.39 -16.46
N TRP A 303 20.25 -9.82 -17.64
CA TRP A 303 19.23 -9.18 -18.47
C TRP A 303 17.81 -9.13 -17.87
N ARG A 304 17.67 -9.35 -16.56
CA ARG A 304 16.40 -9.19 -15.83
C ARG A 304 16.39 -8.02 -14.85
N TYR A 305 17.56 -7.59 -14.37
CA TYR A 305 17.63 -6.67 -13.23
C TYR A 305 17.35 -5.23 -13.63
N ALA A 306 18.24 -4.68 -14.47
CA ALA A 306 18.10 -3.32 -14.98
C ALA A 306 16.82 -3.11 -15.82
N PRO A 307 16.35 -4.06 -16.67
CA PRO A 307 15.06 -3.91 -17.35
C PRO A 307 13.86 -3.68 -16.43
N PHE A 308 13.79 -4.40 -15.31
CA PHE A 308 12.71 -4.21 -14.33
C PHE A 308 12.85 -2.87 -13.59
N ALA A 309 14.07 -2.46 -13.27
CA ALA A 309 14.35 -1.15 -12.69
C ALA A 309 13.88 -0.02 -13.61
N LEU A 310 14.19 -0.16 -14.90
CA LEU A 310 13.77 0.78 -15.94
C LEU A 310 12.25 0.78 -16.14
N LEU A 311 11.57 -0.37 -16.09
CA LEU A 311 10.11 -0.43 -16.10
C LEU A 311 9.52 0.40 -14.95
N GLY A 312 9.99 0.21 -13.71
CA GLY A 312 9.48 0.95 -12.55
C GLY A 312 9.72 2.45 -12.67
N ALA A 313 10.92 2.85 -13.08
CA ALA A 313 11.29 4.27 -13.24
C ALA A 313 10.54 4.94 -14.40
N MET A 314 10.36 4.26 -15.53
CA MET A 314 9.56 4.78 -16.65
C MET A 314 8.08 4.85 -16.31
N HIS A 315 7.55 3.90 -15.53
CA HIS A 315 6.18 3.95 -15.05
C HIS A 315 5.95 5.17 -14.15
N TRP A 316 6.84 5.44 -13.20
CA TRP A 316 6.82 6.69 -12.41
C TRP A 316 6.85 7.91 -13.32
N ARG A 317 7.80 7.97 -14.24
CA ARG A 317 8.03 9.14 -15.10
C ARG A 317 6.83 9.48 -15.99
N ASP A 318 6.09 8.45 -16.39
CA ASP A 318 4.93 8.51 -17.27
C ASP A 318 3.60 8.72 -16.51
N SER A 319 3.64 8.68 -15.17
CA SER A 319 2.50 8.96 -14.29
C SER A 319 2.31 10.46 -14.03
N SER A 320 1.23 10.81 -13.33
CA SER A 320 0.98 12.17 -12.83
C SER A 320 1.99 12.66 -11.79
N LEU A 321 2.80 11.76 -11.21
CA LEU A 321 3.83 12.05 -10.22
C LEU A 321 5.21 12.30 -10.86
N GLY A 322 5.36 12.02 -12.16
CA GLY A 322 6.62 12.07 -12.87
C GLY A 322 7.16 13.49 -13.01
N THR A 323 8.46 13.66 -12.77
CA THR A 323 9.21 14.91 -13.02
C THR A 323 10.36 14.67 -13.99
N ASP A 324 10.97 15.74 -14.51
CA ASP A 324 12.09 15.66 -15.46
C ASP A 324 13.46 15.47 -14.78
N GLU A 325 13.50 15.31 -13.46
CA GLU A 325 14.72 15.27 -12.64
C GLU A 325 15.73 14.20 -13.10
N TYR A 326 15.23 13.04 -13.55
CA TYR A 326 16.05 11.90 -13.95
C TYR A 326 16.03 11.62 -15.46
N ASP A 327 15.53 12.55 -16.28
CA ASP A 327 15.34 12.34 -17.73
C ASP A 327 16.65 12.03 -18.46
N LEU A 328 17.77 12.64 -18.04
CA LEU A 328 19.07 12.38 -18.65
C LEU A 328 19.55 10.94 -18.41
N GLN A 329 19.42 10.44 -17.17
CA GLN A 329 19.79 9.08 -16.80
C GLN A 329 18.85 8.06 -17.46
N LEU A 330 17.54 8.33 -17.49
CA LEU A 330 16.56 7.49 -18.16
C LEU A 330 16.87 7.34 -19.66
N ARG A 331 17.16 8.45 -20.35
CA ARG A 331 17.55 8.42 -21.77
C ARG A 331 18.83 7.64 -22.00
N ALA A 332 19.84 7.82 -21.15
CA ALA A 332 21.09 7.09 -21.28
C ALA A 332 20.92 5.56 -21.04
N GLU A 333 20.09 5.16 -20.08
CA GLU A 333 19.73 3.74 -19.87
C GLU A 333 18.96 3.16 -21.06
N LEU A 334 18.00 3.91 -21.61
CA LEU A 334 17.26 3.52 -22.82
C LEU A 334 18.21 3.39 -24.02
N ASP A 335 19.15 4.31 -24.19
CA ASP A 335 20.15 4.26 -25.26
C ASP A 335 21.09 3.07 -25.09
N TYR A 336 21.46 2.73 -23.85
CA TYR A 336 22.21 1.52 -23.55
C TYR A 336 21.44 0.28 -24.03
N PHE A 337 20.17 0.12 -23.62
CA PHE A 337 19.38 -1.04 -24.03
C PHE A 337 19.06 -1.06 -25.52
N ALA A 338 18.83 0.09 -26.16
CA ALA A 338 18.60 0.15 -27.60
C ALA A 338 19.79 -0.43 -28.38
N ARG A 339 21.03 -0.16 -27.92
CA ARG A 339 22.25 -0.78 -28.47
C ARG A 339 22.31 -2.30 -28.23
N GLN A 340 21.92 -2.77 -27.03
CA GLN A 340 21.92 -4.21 -26.72
C GLN A 340 20.86 -4.98 -27.53
N VAL A 341 19.67 -4.39 -27.68
CA VAL A 341 18.57 -4.95 -28.48
C VAL A 341 18.90 -4.90 -29.98
N ALA A 342 19.75 -3.95 -30.41
CA ALA A 342 20.19 -3.88 -31.79
C ALA A 342 21.08 -5.06 -32.20
N ASP A 343 21.78 -5.69 -31.26
CA ASP A 343 22.60 -6.88 -31.45
C ASP A 343 21.79 -8.17 -31.26
N ASP A 344 21.61 -8.94 -32.34
CA ASP A 344 20.78 -10.17 -32.32
C ASP A 344 21.34 -11.25 -31.38
N ALA A 345 22.66 -11.30 -31.18
CA ALA A 345 23.27 -12.25 -30.26
C ALA A 345 22.90 -11.93 -28.81
N THR A 346 23.04 -10.67 -28.41
CA THR A 346 22.65 -10.20 -27.08
C THR A 346 21.14 -10.31 -26.85
N LEU A 347 20.32 -9.93 -27.85
CA LEU A 347 18.87 -10.04 -27.76
C LEU A 347 18.42 -11.49 -27.52
N ALA A 348 19.04 -12.46 -28.20
CA ALA A 348 18.72 -13.89 -28.01
C ALA A 348 19.07 -14.43 -26.61
N GLU A 349 19.91 -13.74 -25.83
CA GLU A 349 20.22 -14.08 -24.44
C GLU A 349 19.23 -13.48 -23.44
N MET A 350 18.40 -12.51 -23.85
CA MET A 350 17.48 -11.83 -22.96
C MET A 350 16.30 -12.75 -22.62
N PRO A 351 15.99 -12.98 -21.32
CA PRO A 351 14.82 -13.77 -20.95
C PRO A 351 13.52 -12.99 -21.17
N SER A 352 12.39 -13.68 -21.26
CA SER A 352 11.06 -13.07 -21.41
C SER A 352 10.75 -12.01 -20.35
N TYR A 353 11.15 -12.25 -19.11
CA TYR A 353 11.03 -11.33 -17.98
C TYR A 353 12.10 -10.23 -17.91
N GLY A 354 12.94 -10.13 -18.94
CA GLY A 354 13.71 -8.93 -19.29
C GLY A 354 13.11 -8.22 -20.50
N VAL A 355 12.70 -8.99 -21.52
CA VAL A 355 12.09 -8.48 -22.76
C VAL A 355 10.77 -7.77 -22.51
N GLY A 356 9.84 -8.37 -21.75
CA GLY A 356 8.54 -7.78 -21.40
C GLY A 356 8.68 -6.41 -20.73
N PRO A 357 9.50 -6.28 -19.67
CA PRO A 357 9.80 -4.99 -19.06
C PRO A 357 10.41 -3.95 -20.01
N LEU A 358 11.29 -4.35 -20.93
CA LEU A 358 11.83 -3.43 -21.94
C LEU A 358 10.77 -2.97 -22.94
N ILE A 359 9.84 -3.84 -23.36
CA ILE A 359 8.73 -3.44 -24.23
C ILE A 359 7.91 -2.33 -23.56
N ASP A 360 7.55 -2.50 -22.28
CA ASP A 360 6.83 -1.48 -21.50
C ASP A 360 7.63 -0.16 -21.43
N ALA A 361 8.89 -0.24 -20.99
CA ALA A 361 9.74 0.94 -20.81
C ALA A 361 9.91 1.75 -22.11
N PHE A 362 10.21 1.08 -23.24
CA PHE A 362 10.35 1.75 -24.54
C PHE A 362 9.02 2.30 -25.07
N ALA A 363 7.91 1.59 -24.86
CA ALA A 363 6.59 2.09 -25.22
C ALA A 363 6.28 3.39 -24.47
N ARG A 364 6.48 3.43 -23.14
CA ARG A 364 6.30 4.65 -22.33
C ARG A 364 7.26 5.77 -22.74
N ALA A 365 8.53 5.43 -23.00
CA ALA A 365 9.53 6.40 -23.43
C ALA A 365 9.10 7.13 -24.72
N SER A 366 8.46 6.43 -25.65
CA SER A 366 7.96 7.06 -26.89
C SER A 366 6.88 8.12 -26.63
N ARG A 367 6.09 7.98 -25.56
CA ARG A 367 5.10 8.96 -25.10
C ARG A 367 5.72 10.10 -24.30
N VAL A 368 6.60 9.78 -23.35
CA VAL A 368 7.22 10.74 -22.42
C VAL A 368 8.21 11.66 -23.14
N PHE A 369 9.13 11.08 -23.91
CA PHE A 369 10.25 11.80 -24.53
C PHE A 369 9.97 12.21 -25.98
N GLY A 370 8.82 11.82 -26.51
CA GLY A 370 8.46 11.97 -27.90
C GLY A 370 8.36 13.40 -28.41
N SER A 371 9.47 14.00 -28.82
CA SER A 371 9.48 14.94 -29.95
C SER A 371 9.43 14.15 -31.27
N ALA A 372 8.98 14.76 -32.37
CA ALA A 372 8.66 14.07 -33.64
C ALA A 372 9.80 13.19 -34.26
N GLY A 373 11.04 13.27 -33.75
CA GLY A 373 12.15 12.37 -34.12
C GLY A 373 12.41 11.24 -33.12
N GLU A 374 12.36 11.50 -31.81
CA GLU A 374 12.70 10.53 -30.75
C GLU A 374 11.58 9.49 -30.52
N THR A 375 10.32 9.84 -30.78
CA THR A 375 9.19 8.89 -30.72
C THR A 375 9.41 7.69 -31.62
N GLY A 376 10.04 7.88 -32.79
CA GLY A 376 10.22 6.82 -33.78
C GLY A 376 11.18 5.73 -33.34
N GLU A 377 12.27 6.09 -32.65
CA GLU A 377 13.33 5.15 -32.27
C GLU A 377 12.92 4.26 -31.08
N TYR A 378 12.31 4.85 -30.05
CA TYR A 378 11.81 4.09 -28.90
C TYR A 378 10.69 3.13 -29.31
N LEU A 379 9.72 3.61 -30.10
CA LEU A 379 8.63 2.78 -30.58
C LEU A 379 9.12 1.65 -31.49
N ALA A 380 10.09 1.92 -32.37
CA ALA A 380 10.71 0.88 -33.20
C ALA A 380 11.42 -0.20 -32.37
N THR A 381 12.07 0.20 -31.27
CA THR A 381 12.73 -0.74 -30.34
C THR A 381 11.71 -1.60 -29.61
N ALA A 382 10.60 -1.02 -29.13
CA ALA A 382 9.50 -1.78 -28.52
C ALA A 382 8.89 -2.81 -29.48
N TRP A 383 8.66 -2.43 -30.75
CA TRP A 383 8.16 -3.37 -31.78
C TRP A 383 9.15 -4.48 -32.12
N ARG A 384 10.46 -4.18 -32.17
CA ARG A 384 11.49 -5.20 -32.38
C ARG A 384 11.48 -6.24 -31.26
N LEU A 385 11.43 -5.77 -30.01
CA LEU A 385 11.32 -6.64 -28.84
C LEU A 385 10.04 -7.48 -28.87
N SER A 386 8.90 -6.87 -29.21
CA SER A 386 7.61 -7.57 -29.33
C SER A 386 7.67 -8.70 -30.36
N ARG A 387 8.16 -8.42 -31.57
CA ARG A 387 8.31 -9.44 -32.63
C ARG A 387 9.30 -10.55 -32.26
N HIS A 388 10.38 -10.20 -31.57
CA HIS A 388 11.31 -11.20 -31.04
C HIS A 388 10.60 -12.10 -30.02
N ALA A 389 9.83 -11.52 -29.11
CA ALA A 389 9.13 -12.25 -28.06
C ALA A 389 8.15 -13.30 -28.62
N THR A 390 7.32 -12.92 -29.61
CA THR A 390 6.35 -13.83 -30.25
C THR A 390 7.03 -15.03 -30.92
N ALA A 391 8.28 -14.90 -31.36
CA ALA A 391 9.05 -15.99 -31.97
C ALA A 391 9.85 -16.84 -30.96
N ALA A 392 10.23 -16.24 -29.82
CA ALA A 392 11.18 -16.84 -28.88
C ALA A 392 10.52 -17.55 -27.69
N PHE A 393 9.29 -17.18 -27.33
CA PHE A 393 8.62 -17.66 -26.11
C PHE A 393 7.24 -18.24 -26.41
N ASP A 394 6.84 -19.24 -25.62
CA ASP A 394 5.64 -20.06 -25.84
C ASP A 394 4.78 -20.24 -24.57
N PHE A 395 4.99 -19.38 -23.56
CA PHE A 395 4.31 -19.45 -22.25
C PHE A 395 4.46 -20.82 -21.55
N SER A 396 5.58 -21.52 -21.78
CA SER A 396 5.97 -22.68 -20.98
C SER A 396 6.50 -22.29 -19.60
N HIS A 397 6.96 -21.05 -19.43
CA HIS A 397 7.49 -20.52 -18.18
C HIS A 397 6.57 -19.42 -17.63
N ALA A 398 6.35 -19.42 -16.31
CA ALA A 398 5.49 -18.40 -15.67
C ALA A 398 6.00 -16.97 -15.88
N GLU A 399 7.31 -16.82 -16.06
CA GLU A 399 7.95 -15.54 -16.30
C GLU A 399 7.61 -14.94 -17.68
N ASP A 400 7.15 -15.76 -18.63
CA ASP A 400 6.65 -15.31 -19.95
C ASP A 400 5.40 -14.44 -19.81
N CYS A 401 4.71 -14.51 -18.68
CA CYS A 401 3.55 -13.67 -18.40
C CYS A 401 3.86 -12.17 -18.29
N LEU A 402 5.12 -11.76 -18.24
CA LEU A 402 5.48 -10.34 -18.33
C LEU A 402 5.48 -9.80 -19.77
N LEU A 403 5.42 -10.67 -20.78
CA LEU A 403 5.27 -10.26 -22.17
C LEU A 403 3.93 -9.53 -22.43
N PRO A 404 2.75 -10.08 -22.05
CA PRO A 404 1.48 -9.37 -22.23
C PRO A 404 1.39 -8.08 -21.43
N PHE A 405 2.16 -7.94 -20.34
CA PHE A 405 2.28 -6.65 -19.63
C PHE A 405 2.89 -5.58 -20.54
N GLY A 406 4.04 -5.87 -21.16
CA GLY A 406 4.69 -4.95 -22.11
C GLY A 406 3.88 -4.75 -23.40
N TRP A 407 3.30 -5.81 -23.96
CA TRP A 407 2.46 -5.74 -25.15
C TRP A 407 1.22 -4.86 -24.94
N ALA A 408 0.58 -4.93 -23.78
CA ALA A 408 -0.57 -4.08 -23.46
C ALA A 408 -0.19 -2.60 -23.39
N THR A 409 0.96 -2.25 -22.82
CA THR A 409 1.44 -0.86 -22.83
C THR A 409 1.77 -0.39 -24.25
N LEU A 410 2.40 -1.25 -25.06
CA LEU A 410 2.64 -0.96 -26.48
C LEU A 410 1.32 -0.72 -27.23
N TRP A 411 0.29 -1.53 -26.96
CA TRP A 411 -1.05 -1.33 -27.51
C TRP A 411 -1.63 0.05 -27.16
N ASP A 412 -1.66 0.41 -25.87
CA ASP A 412 -2.23 1.68 -25.38
C ASP A 412 -1.59 2.90 -26.05
N VAL A 413 -0.26 2.88 -26.20
CA VAL A 413 0.50 3.96 -26.84
C VAL A 413 0.16 4.08 -28.32
N THR A 414 -0.03 2.96 -29.02
CA THR A 414 -0.37 2.97 -30.46
C THR A 414 -1.82 3.35 -30.72
N GLU A 415 -2.74 3.07 -29.80
CA GLU A 415 -4.14 3.49 -29.89
C GLU A 415 -4.29 5.01 -29.75
N SER A 416 -3.45 5.63 -28.92
CA SER A 416 -3.57 7.04 -28.52
C SER A 416 -3.04 8.06 -29.53
N GLY A 417 -2.59 7.66 -30.73
CA GLY A 417 -2.28 8.61 -31.83
C GLY A 417 -0.94 8.49 -32.52
N ALA A 418 -0.32 7.31 -32.57
CA ALA A 418 0.87 7.11 -33.41
C ALA A 418 0.46 6.80 -34.87
N ASP A 419 0.46 7.82 -35.75
CA ASP A 419 0.30 7.67 -37.22
C ASP A 419 1.40 6.79 -37.88
N ALA A 420 2.29 6.20 -37.09
CA ALA A 420 3.47 5.46 -37.53
C ALA A 420 3.30 3.93 -37.59
N VAL A 421 2.18 3.36 -37.10
CA VAL A 421 1.97 1.90 -37.05
C VAL A 421 0.83 1.49 -37.96
N SER A 422 1.03 0.43 -38.75
CA SER A 422 -0.01 -0.08 -39.65
C SER A 422 -1.15 -0.74 -38.86
N ASN A 423 -2.39 -0.66 -39.36
CA ASN A 423 -3.51 -1.38 -38.76
C ASN A 423 -3.25 -2.90 -38.67
N ALA A 424 -2.51 -3.46 -39.62
CA ALA A 424 -2.14 -4.88 -39.61
C ALA A 424 -1.20 -5.23 -38.45
N ASP A 425 -0.20 -4.39 -38.14
CA ASP A 425 0.67 -4.60 -36.97
C ASP A 425 -0.12 -4.49 -35.67
N ARG A 426 -1.08 -3.55 -35.59
CA ARG A 426 -1.97 -3.43 -34.43
C ARG A 426 -2.83 -4.68 -34.25
N GLU A 427 -3.53 -5.11 -35.30
CA GLU A 427 -4.36 -6.33 -35.26
C GLU A 427 -3.53 -7.57 -34.86
N ALA A 428 -2.29 -7.68 -35.33
CA ALA A 428 -1.38 -8.76 -34.92
C ALA A 428 -1.02 -8.69 -33.44
N LEU A 429 -0.69 -7.50 -32.90
CA LEU A 429 -0.40 -7.32 -31.47
C LEU A 429 -1.61 -7.66 -30.60
N LEU A 430 -2.82 -7.27 -31.01
CA LEU A 430 -4.04 -7.64 -30.28
C LEU A 430 -4.23 -9.16 -30.28
N ALA A 431 -4.00 -9.83 -31.42
CA ALA A 431 -4.07 -11.29 -31.51
C ALA A 431 -3.05 -11.96 -30.58
N ASP A 432 -1.82 -11.45 -30.50
CA ASP A 432 -0.80 -11.95 -29.57
C ASP A 432 -1.21 -11.78 -28.09
N ILE A 433 -1.86 -10.65 -27.74
CA ILE A 433 -2.40 -10.41 -26.39
C ILE A 433 -3.57 -11.35 -26.08
N GLU A 434 -4.49 -11.56 -27.04
CA GLU A 434 -5.62 -12.49 -26.88
C GLU A 434 -5.15 -13.94 -26.72
N ASP A 435 -4.13 -14.35 -27.48
CA ASP A 435 -3.54 -15.67 -27.39
C ASP A 435 -2.83 -15.86 -26.03
N ALA A 436 -2.04 -14.87 -25.58
CA ALA A 436 -1.43 -14.90 -24.26
C ALA A 436 -2.45 -15.01 -23.12
N LEU A 437 -3.56 -14.27 -23.21
CA LEU A 437 -4.65 -14.37 -22.23
C LEU A 437 -5.18 -15.81 -22.15
N TRP A 438 -5.42 -16.44 -23.31
CA TRP A 438 -5.87 -17.83 -23.35
C TRP A 438 -4.81 -18.79 -22.79
N GLN A 439 -3.55 -18.65 -23.22
CA GLN A 439 -2.46 -19.51 -22.78
C GLN A 439 -2.23 -19.43 -21.27
N ILE A 440 -2.26 -18.24 -20.67
CA ILE A 440 -2.11 -18.06 -19.22
C ILE A 440 -3.28 -18.68 -18.45
N THR A 441 -4.51 -18.45 -18.93
CA THR A 441 -5.72 -18.93 -18.24
C THR A 441 -5.87 -20.45 -18.31
N ASP A 442 -5.39 -21.08 -19.38
CA ASP A 442 -5.31 -22.55 -19.50
C ASP A 442 -4.33 -23.18 -18.49
N ARG A 443 -3.36 -22.41 -17.95
CA ARG A 443 -2.44 -22.88 -16.91
C ARG A 443 -3.05 -22.90 -15.50
N VAL A 444 -4.30 -22.47 -15.30
CA VAL A 444 -4.86 -22.43 -13.94
C VAL A 444 -5.22 -23.83 -13.46
N SER A 445 -4.59 -24.25 -12.38
CA SER A 445 -4.83 -25.54 -11.75
C SER A 445 -6.15 -25.57 -10.97
N TRP A 446 -6.58 -26.77 -10.60
CA TRP A 446 -7.75 -26.99 -9.74
C TRP A 446 -7.61 -26.36 -8.34
N GLU A 447 -6.37 -26.13 -7.88
CA GLU A 447 -6.07 -25.47 -6.59
C GLU A 447 -6.29 -23.95 -6.66
N GLY A 448 -6.50 -23.39 -7.87
CA GLY A 448 -6.66 -21.95 -8.07
C GLY A 448 -5.36 -21.19 -8.24
N LEU A 449 -4.23 -21.88 -8.43
CA LEU A 449 -2.93 -21.30 -8.78
C LEU A 449 -2.55 -21.61 -10.23
N PHE A 450 -1.71 -20.80 -10.85
CA PHE A 450 -1.12 -21.11 -12.15
C PHE A 450 -0.05 -22.21 -12.03
N ALA A 451 -0.05 -23.12 -13.00
CA ALA A 451 0.86 -24.25 -13.11
C ALA A 451 1.47 -24.31 -14.52
N PHE A 452 2.62 -23.66 -14.66
CA PHE A 452 3.47 -23.66 -15.85
C PHE A 452 4.45 -24.86 -15.83
N ASP A 453 5.15 -25.09 -16.94
CA ASP A 453 6.02 -26.27 -17.10
C ASP A 453 7.31 -26.16 -16.29
N ASN A 454 7.68 -24.94 -15.88
CA ASN A 454 8.88 -24.70 -15.09
C ASN A 454 8.66 -24.98 -13.58
N GLY A 455 9.65 -25.62 -12.95
CA GLY A 455 9.57 -26.05 -11.55
C GLY A 455 9.46 -24.92 -10.51
N THR A 456 9.47 -23.66 -10.95
CA THR A 456 9.35 -22.48 -10.11
C THR A 456 7.95 -21.86 -10.13
N THR A 457 7.04 -22.37 -10.97
CA THR A 457 5.70 -21.83 -11.19
C THR A 457 4.91 -21.56 -9.92
N ARG A 458 5.00 -22.43 -8.90
CA ARG A 458 4.26 -22.28 -7.64
C ARG A 458 4.75 -21.11 -6.78
N ARG A 459 5.92 -20.53 -7.04
CA ARG A 459 6.47 -19.43 -6.24
C ARG A 459 5.57 -18.20 -6.31
N HIS A 460 5.47 -17.47 -5.19
CA HIS A 460 4.71 -16.22 -5.08
C HIS A 460 5.00 -15.24 -6.23
N GLN A 461 6.27 -14.92 -6.46
CA GLN A 461 6.72 -14.06 -7.57
C GLN A 461 6.10 -14.44 -8.92
N ASN A 462 6.11 -15.72 -9.25
CA ASN A 462 5.63 -16.20 -10.55
C ASN A 462 4.10 -16.15 -10.67
N GLN A 463 3.38 -16.34 -9.56
CA GLN A 463 1.93 -16.13 -9.54
C GLN A 463 1.61 -14.65 -9.76
N MET A 464 2.36 -13.73 -9.14
CA MET A 464 2.12 -12.30 -9.32
C MET A 464 2.42 -11.85 -10.76
N TYR A 465 3.52 -12.31 -11.37
CA TYR A 465 3.81 -12.04 -12.79
C TYR A 465 2.71 -12.52 -13.73
N ALA A 466 2.14 -13.70 -13.46
CA ALA A 466 0.99 -14.20 -14.20
C ALA A 466 -0.24 -13.29 -14.06
N LEU A 467 -0.52 -12.78 -12.85
CA LEU A 467 -1.61 -11.84 -12.63
C LEU A 467 -1.39 -10.50 -13.34
N TRP A 468 -0.18 -9.94 -13.29
CA TRP A 468 0.15 -8.67 -13.97
C TRP A 468 -0.16 -8.75 -15.47
N GLY A 469 0.35 -9.80 -16.13
CA GLY A 469 0.12 -10.03 -17.55
C GLY A 469 -1.35 -10.30 -17.88
N LEU A 470 -2.02 -11.13 -17.08
CA LEU A 470 -3.41 -11.49 -17.28
C LEU A 470 -4.33 -10.27 -17.14
N CYS A 471 -4.17 -9.47 -16.10
CA CYS A 471 -4.95 -8.25 -15.87
C CYS A 471 -4.79 -7.23 -17.01
N ARG A 472 -3.54 -7.00 -17.45
CA ARG A 472 -3.26 -6.12 -18.60
C ARG A 472 -3.92 -6.62 -19.87
N ALA A 473 -3.86 -7.92 -20.14
CA ALA A 473 -4.52 -8.52 -21.30
C ALA A 473 -6.06 -8.44 -21.20
N ILE A 474 -6.64 -8.65 -20.02
CA ILE A 474 -8.09 -8.47 -19.78
C ILE A 474 -8.52 -7.05 -20.12
N ARG A 475 -7.79 -6.05 -19.63
CA ARG A 475 -8.09 -4.63 -19.87
C ARG A 475 -8.10 -4.30 -21.36
N VAL A 476 -7.06 -4.68 -22.09
CA VAL A 476 -6.94 -4.41 -23.53
C VAL A 476 -8.01 -5.13 -24.36
N THR A 477 -8.29 -6.39 -24.02
CA THR A 477 -9.25 -7.22 -24.78
C THR A 477 -10.71 -7.00 -24.37
N GLY A 478 -10.96 -6.30 -23.25
CA GLY A 478 -12.29 -6.12 -22.67
C GLY A 478 -12.93 -7.42 -22.13
N ARG A 479 -12.15 -8.50 -21.95
CA ARG A 479 -12.67 -9.81 -21.54
C ARG A 479 -12.74 -9.94 -20.01
N SER A 480 -13.58 -9.12 -19.38
CA SER A 480 -13.72 -9.07 -17.90
C SER A 480 -14.14 -10.39 -17.25
N GLY A 481 -14.72 -11.34 -18.01
CA GLY A 481 -15.08 -12.67 -17.50
C GLY A 481 -13.90 -13.51 -16.99
N TYR A 482 -12.65 -13.09 -17.22
CA TYR A 482 -11.47 -13.74 -16.64
C TYR A 482 -11.05 -13.17 -15.28
N LEU A 483 -11.67 -12.09 -14.79
CA LEU A 483 -11.39 -11.51 -13.46
C LEU A 483 -11.66 -12.50 -12.33
N ASP A 484 -12.65 -13.39 -12.46
CA ASP A 484 -12.90 -14.48 -11.50
C ASP A 484 -11.66 -15.37 -11.28
N THR A 485 -10.84 -15.54 -12.31
CA THR A 485 -9.57 -16.28 -12.19
C THR A 485 -8.53 -15.48 -11.40
N VAL A 486 -8.44 -14.18 -11.64
CA VAL A 486 -7.55 -13.27 -10.91
C VAL A 486 -7.91 -13.26 -9.43
N GLU A 487 -9.19 -13.09 -9.11
CA GLU A 487 -9.71 -13.09 -7.75
C GLU A 487 -9.42 -14.40 -7.02
N ARG A 488 -9.62 -15.55 -7.68
CA ARG A 488 -9.31 -16.85 -7.09
C ARG A 488 -7.83 -16.99 -6.71
N VAL A 489 -6.91 -16.49 -7.55
CA VAL A 489 -5.46 -16.56 -7.26
C VAL A 489 -5.09 -15.58 -6.14
N LEU A 490 -5.64 -14.37 -6.14
CA LEU A 490 -5.42 -13.37 -5.08
C LEU A 490 -5.95 -13.90 -3.74
N ASP A 491 -7.19 -14.40 -3.71
CA ASP A 491 -7.82 -15.00 -2.53
C ASP A 491 -6.98 -16.14 -1.97
N TYR A 492 -6.55 -17.08 -2.82
CA TYR A 492 -5.67 -18.18 -2.40
C TYR A 492 -4.39 -17.63 -1.78
N THR A 493 -3.77 -16.64 -2.43
CA THR A 493 -2.51 -16.04 -1.99
C THR A 493 -2.67 -15.38 -0.63
N ILE A 494 -3.78 -14.68 -0.39
CA ILE A 494 -4.11 -14.05 0.89
C ILE A 494 -4.38 -15.12 1.96
N GLU A 495 -5.26 -16.08 1.68
CA GLU A 495 -5.69 -17.09 2.65
C GLU A 495 -4.55 -18.02 3.09
N HIS A 496 -3.68 -18.41 2.15
CA HIS A 496 -2.70 -19.46 2.40
C HIS A 496 -1.25 -18.98 2.48
N ARG A 497 -0.93 -17.77 1.98
CA ARG A 497 0.45 -17.26 1.95
C ARG A 497 0.66 -15.97 2.74
N MET A 498 -0.37 -15.14 2.93
CA MET A 498 -0.24 -13.96 3.78
C MET A 498 -0.26 -14.37 5.25
N ARG A 499 0.78 -13.98 5.98
CA ARG A 499 0.87 -14.16 7.43
C ARG A 499 0.04 -13.11 8.17
N SER A 500 -0.14 -13.29 9.48
CA SER A 500 -0.85 -12.32 10.32
C SER A 500 -0.18 -10.94 10.34
N ASP A 501 1.14 -10.89 10.23
CA ASP A 501 1.95 -9.67 10.15
C ASP A 501 2.01 -9.04 8.74
N GLY A 502 1.27 -9.58 7.77
CA GLY A 502 1.18 -9.03 6.41
C GLY A 502 2.19 -9.60 5.41
N ALA A 503 3.25 -10.28 5.86
CA ALA A 503 4.23 -10.86 4.95
C ALA A 503 3.71 -12.05 4.15
N PHE A 504 3.99 -12.04 2.85
CA PHE A 504 3.82 -13.23 2.00
C PHE A 504 4.96 -14.24 2.10
N LEU A 505 4.57 -15.51 2.28
CA LEU A 505 5.46 -16.66 2.14
C LEU A 505 5.83 -16.89 0.67
N TRP A 506 7.06 -17.34 0.41
CA TRP A 506 7.49 -17.65 -0.97
C TRP A 506 6.71 -18.82 -1.59
N GLU A 507 6.45 -19.87 -0.81
CA GLU A 507 5.73 -21.06 -1.24
C GLU A 507 4.99 -21.69 -0.04
N ASP A 508 3.77 -22.17 -0.29
CA ASP A 508 2.97 -22.91 0.66
C ASP A 508 3.49 -24.35 0.79
N VAL A 509 4.34 -24.61 1.78
CA VAL A 509 4.85 -25.97 2.03
C VAL A 509 4.00 -26.74 3.03
N GLY A 510 3.73 -28.02 2.74
CA GLY A 510 2.93 -28.89 3.59
C GLY A 510 3.54 -29.22 4.97
N PRO A 511 2.76 -29.75 5.92
CA PRO A 511 3.17 -29.93 7.33
C PRO A 511 4.44 -30.76 7.54
N ALA A 512 4.65 -31.79 6.71
CA ALA A 512 5.84 -32.64 6.81
C ALA A 512 7.15 -31.88 6.52
N ARG A 513 7.14 -30.97 5.53
CA ARG A 513 8.31 -30.12 5.23
C ARG A 513 8.58 -29.12 6.36
N ARG A 514 7.52 -28.56 6.97
CA ARG A 514 7.62 -27.67 8.15
C ARG A 514 8.22 -28.40 9.36
N ALA A 515 7.77 -29.63 9.64
CA ALA A 515 8.33 -30.44 10.74
C ALA A 515 9.80 -30.82 10.50
N LYS A 516 10.16 -31.17 9.26
CA LYS A 516 11.57 -31.44 8.87
C LYS A 516 12.43 -30.19 9.08
N ARG A 517 11.94 -29.01 8.70
CA ARG A 517 12.61 -27.73 8.97
C ARG A 517 12.84 -27.53 10.46
N ASP A 518 11.83 -27.69 11.30
CA ASP A 518 11.98 -27.48 12.75
C ASP A 518 13.04 -28.38 13.37
N LEU A 519 13.18 -29.61 12.85
CA LEU A 519 14.26 -30.51 13.23
C LEU A 519 15.63 -30.01 12.74
N LEU A 520 15.78 -29.70 11.46
CA LEU A 520 17.04 -29.23 10.87
C LEU A 520 17.53 -27.91 11.48
N ARG A 521 16.60 -27.01 11.81
CA ARG A 521 16.89 -25.74 12.48
C ARG A 521 17.60 -25.93 13.82
N ARG A 522 17.22 -26.95 14.60
CA ARG A 522 17.89 -27.27 15.88
C ARG A 522 19.36 -27.66 15.72
N PHE A 523 19.76 -28.07 14.51
CA PHE A 523 21.12 -28.42 14.18
C PHE A 523 21.89 -27.29 13.49
N GLY A 524 21.36 -26.07 13.47
CA GLY A 524 22.02 -24.91 12.86
C GLY A 524 22.07 -24.94 11.33
N TRP A 525 21.21 -25.73 10.69
CA TRP A 525 21.17 -25.79 9.23
C TRP A 525 20.61 -24.49 8.64
N ARG A 526 21.09 -24.15 7.44
CA ARG A 526 20.62 -23.01 6.65
C ARG A 526 19.08 -23.03 6.54
N PRO A 527 18.39 -21.88 6.71
CA PRO A 527 16.97 -21.80 6.45
C PRO A 527 16.66 -22.21 5.00
N PRO A 528 15.65 -23.06 4.77
CA PRO A 528 15.17 -23.30 3.43
C PRO A 528 14.62 -22.03 2.79
N TYR A 529 14.58 -21.99 1.46
CA TYR A 529 14.19 -20.77 0.74
C TYR A 529 12.80 -20.23 1.13
N TRP A 530 11.85 -21.11 1.45
CA TRP A 530 10.50 -20.72 1.87
C TRP A 530 10.42 -20.12 3.30
N ASP A 531 11.53 -20.04 4.03
CA ASP A 531 11.63 -19.32 5.32
C ASP A 531 12.12 -17.86 5.16
N PHE A 532 12.41 -17.43 3.93
CA PHE A 532 12.69 -16.02 3.62
C PHE A 532 11.38 -15.27 3.33
N LEU A 533 11.23 -14.13 3.97
CA LEU A 533 10.18 -13.16 3.72
C LEU A 533 10.81 -12.02 2.92
N TYR A 534 10.47 -11.94 1.64
CA TYR A 534 11.04 -10.94 0.75
C TYR A 534 10.16 -9.69 0.70
N GLU A 535 10.80 -8.54 0.63
CA GLU A 535 10.11 -7.28 0.38
C GLU A 535 9.48 -7.26 -1.02
N CYS A 536 10.19 -7.74 -2.06
CA CYS A 536 9.67 -7.77 -3.42
C CYS A 536 8.38 -8.59 -3.55
N HIS A 537 8.13 -9.57 -2.67
CA HIS A 537 6.84 -10.29 -2.67
C HIS A 537 5.66 -9.41 -2.25
N GLN A 538 5.91 -8.44 -1.36
CA GLN A 538 4.88 -7.51 -0.91
C GLN A 538 4.54 -6.56 -2.06
N THR A 539 5.56 -5.95 -2.68
CA THR A 539 5.36 -5.03 -3.81
C THR A 539 4.74 -5.74 -5.00
N PHE A 540 5.14 -6.99 -5.30
CA PHE A 540 4.52 -7.76 -6.38
C PHE A 540 3.02 -8.03 -6.20
N PHE A 541 2.60 -8.22 -4.95
CA PHE A 541 1.18 -8.34 -4.64
C PHE A 541 0.44 -7.00 -4.83
N VAL A 542 1.03 -5.88 -4.36
CA VAL A 542 0.45 -4.55 -4.54
C VAL A 542 0.27 -4.23 -6.02
N ASP A 543 1.28 -4.49 -6.84
CA ASP A 543 1.20 -4.29 -8.29
C ASP A 543 0.14 -5.19 -8.92
N ALA A 544 0.00 -6.44 -8.48
CA ALA A 544 -1.05 -7.34 -9.00
C ALA A 544 -2.46 -6.84 -8.66
N VAL A 545 -2.65 -6.28 -7.46
CA VAL A 545 -3.92 -5.66 -7.06
C VAL A 545 -4.19 -4.39 -7.87
N ALA A 546 -3.18 -3.54 -8.08
CA ALA A 546 -3.32 -2.34 -8.91
C ALA A 546 -3.74 -2.70 -10.35
N GLU A 547 -3.13 -3.72 -10.94
CA GLU A 547 -3.49 -4.21 -12.27
C GLU A 547 -4.90 -4.85 -12.29
N TYR A 548 -5.30 -5.54 -11.23
CA TYR A 548 -6.67 -6.05 -11.08
C TYR A 548 -7.70 -4.92 -11.07
N TYR A 549 -7.48 -3.85 -10.31
CA TYR A 549 -8.37 -2.69 -10.30
C TYR A 549 -8.40 -2.00 -11.68
N ALA A 550 -7.25 -1.79 -12.31
CA ALA A 550 -7.17 -1.20 -13.65
C ALA A 550 -7.88 -2.06 -14.72
N ALA A 551 -8.00 -3.37 -14.51
CA ALA A 551 -8.75 -4.28 -15.38
C ALA A 551 -10.27 -4.29 -15.11
N GLY A 552 -10.76 -3.48 -14.17
CA GLY A 552 -12.18 -3.39 -13.80
C GLY A 552 -12.59 -4.30 -12.63
N GLY A 553 -11.63 -4.75 -11.82
CA GLY A 553 -11.90 -5.52 -10.62
C GLY A 553 -12.66 -4.73 -9.56
N GLU A 554 -13.74 -5.30 -8.99
CA GLU A 554 -14.62 -4.62 -8.02
C GLU A 554 -14.37 -5.03 -6.56
N ARG A 555 -13.69 -6.16 -6.32
CA ARG A 555 -13.42 -6.66 -4.97
C ARG A 555 -12.24 -5.93 -4.35
N SER A 556 -12.46 -5.24 -3.24
CA SER A 556 -11.36 -4.55 -2.53
C SER A 556 -10.39 -5.54 -1.87
N TYR A 557 -9.10 -5.25 -2.05
CA TYR A 557 -7.93 -5.86 -1.41
C TYR A 557 -7.07 -4.81 -0.68
N ASP A 558 -7.62 -3.61 -0.42
CA ASP A 558 -6.85 -2.47 0.09
C ASP A 558 -6.28 -2.73 1.48
N ARG A 559 -7.03 -3.50 2.29
CA ARG A 559 -6.58 -3.97 3.59
C ARG A 559 -5.35 -4.86 3.49
N GLU A 560 -5.34 -5.78 2.55
CA GLU A 560 -4.22 -6.69 2.30
C GLU A 560 -3.02 -5.91 1.76
N VAL A 561 -3.25 -4.95 0.86
CA VAL A 561 -2.23 -4.01 0.38
C VAL A 561 -1.61 -3.23 1.54
N ARG A 562 -2.44 -2.64 2.42
CA ARG A 562 -1.98 -1.95 3.63
C ARG A 562 -1.09 -2.85 4.50
N ARG A 563 -1.51 -4.10 4.71
CA ARG A 563 -0.76 -5.05 5.56
C ARG A 563 0.57 -5.44 4.91
N ALA A 564 0.59 -5.65 3.59
CA ALA A 564 1.81 -5.97 2.84
C ALA A 564 2.82 -4.81 2.89
N MET A 565 2.36 -3.57 2.67
CA MET A 565 3.22 -2.38 2.74
C MET A 565 3.60 -2.03 4.19
N GLY A 566 2.67 -2.16 5.13
CA GLY A 566 2.92 -1.96 6.57
C GLY A 566 4.03 -2.88 7.07
N TRP A 567 4.11 -4.12 6.58
CA TRP A 567 5.20 -5.03 6.91
C TRP A 567 6.58 -4.45 6.55
N ILE A 568 6.71 -3.77 5.41
CA ILE A 568 7.96 -3.09 5.01
C ILE A 568 8.27 -1.93 5.96
N PHE A 569 7.25 -1.16 6.37
CA PHE A 569 7.40 0.08 7.14
C PHE A 569 7.26 -0.08 8.67
N GLY A 570 7.41 -1.30 9.18
CA GLY A 570 7.58 -1.55 10.61
C GLY A 570 6.46 -2.31 11.31
N ASP A 571 5.41 -2.75 10.61
CA ASP A 571 4.37 -3.63 11.18
C ASP A 571 4.77 -5.11 11.16
N ASN A 572 5.97 -5.41 10.70
CA ASN A 572 6.54 -6.75 10.84
C ASN A 572 6.72 -7.12 12.32
N GLN A 573 6.82 -8.43 12.55
CA GLN A 573 7.01 -9.04 13.87
C GLN A 573 8.23 -8.53 14.67
N PHE A 574 9.13 -7.74 14.07
CA PHE A 574 10.30 -7.16 14.74
C PHE A 574 10.15 -5.65 14.99
N GLY A 575 9.11 -5.00 14.50
CA GLY A 575 8.90 -3.57 14.66
C GLY A 575 9.93 -2.70 13.92
N VAL A 576 10.49 -3.19 12.81
CA VAL A 576 11.61 -2.55 12.11
C VAL A 576 11.19 -2.04 10.74
N ASP A 577 11.39 -0.76 10.46
CA ASP A 577 11.26 -0.22 9.11
C ASP A 577 12.45 -0.72 8.24
N LEU A 578 12.16 -1.49 7.19
CA LEU A 578 13.18 -2.10 6.35
C LEU A 578 13.95 -1.08 5.49
N THR A 579 13.35 0.07 5.20
CA THR A 579 14.02 1.18 4.49
C THR A 579 14.96 1.92 5.43
N ALA A 580 14.55 2.14 6.67
CA ALA A 580 15.45 2.67 7.70
C ALA A 580 16.60 1.70 8.00
N LEU A 581 16.33 0.39 7.99
CA LEU A 581 17.31 -0.65 8.25
C LEU A 581 18.43 -0.70 7.20
N SER A 582 18.11 -0.46 5.91
CA SER A 582 19.08 -0.48 4.82
C SER A 582 19.99 0.74 4.80
N GLY A 583 19.46 1.90 5.22
CA GLY A 583 20.16 3.18 5.21
C GLY A 583 20.38 3.81 3.83
N ILE A 584 19.91 3.19 2.74
CA ILE A 584 20.17 3.67 1.36
C ILE A 584 18.94 4.30 0.67
N GLY A 585 17.76 4.23 1.28
CA GLY A 585 16.51 4.80 0.74
C GLY A 585 15.57 3.78 0.10
N VAL A 586 15.96 2.51 0.04
CA VAL A 586 15.10 1.38 -0.38
C VAL A 586 15.08 0.30 0.68
N PRO A 587 14.01 -0.51 0.81
CA PRO A 587 13.92 -1.50 1.87
C PRO A 587 14.93 -2.63 1.73
N MET A 588 15.40 -3.15 2.86
CA MET A 588 16.15 -4.40 2.92
C MET A 588 15.41 -5.50 2.18
N ARG A 589 16.18 -6.30 1.44
CA ARG A 589 15.63 -7.32 0.54
C ARG A 589 14.73 -8.34 1.23
N GLN A 590 15.17 -8.85 2.38
CA GLN A 590 14.50 -9.95 3.05
C GLN A 590 14.73 -9.93 4.56
N LEU A 591 13.81 -10.55 5.27
CA LEU A 591 13.99 -11.05 6.63
C LEU A 591 13.75 -12.55 6.62
N THR A 592 14.53 -13.32 7.38
CA THR A 592 14.09 -14.67 7.73
C THR A 592 12.88 -14.60 8.67
N VAL A 593 12.13 -15.70 8.77
CA VAL A 593 11.05 -15.83 9.79
C VAL A 593 11.52 -15.60 11.23
N ASP A 594 12.82 -15.60 11.49
CA ASP A 594 13.44 -15.27 12.78
C ASP A 594 14.21 -13.95 12.82
N GLY A 595 14.11 -13.13 11.77
CA GLY A 595 14.51 -11.72 11.79
C GLY A 595 15.95 -11.44 11.40
N ARG A 596 16.59 -12.41 10.74
CA ARG A 596 17.96 -12.30 10.26
C ARG A 596 17.99 -11.74 8.86
N ILE A 597 19.02 -10.92 8.60
CA ILE A 597 19.34 -10.38 7.28
C ILE A 597 20.66 -10.94 6.75
N ASP A 598 21.54 -11.41 7.63
CA ASP A 598 22.89 -11.92 7.39
C ASP A 598 22.89 -13.37 6.92
N VAL A 599 22.15 -13.66 5.85
CA VAL A 599 22.11 -15.00 5.28
C VAL A 599 23.11 -15.09 4.13
N PRO A 600 24.14 -15.97 4.21
CA PRO A 600 25.10 -16.12 3.13
C PRO A 600 24.40 -16.36 1.79
N ASP A 601 24.85 -15.69 0.73
CA ASP A 601 24.27 -15.67 -0.64
C ASP A 601 22.97 -14.85 -0.85
N GLN A 602 22.37 -14.30 0.21
CA GLN A 602 21.20 -13.40 0.13
C GLN A 602 21.50 -11.95 0.51
N GLN A 603 22.76 -11.62 0.81
CA GLN A 603 23.20 -10.30 1.24
C GLN A 603 23.37 -9.33 0.06
N PHE A 604 22.29 -9.10 -0.68
CA PHE A 604 22.23 -8.08 -1.72
C PHE A 604 20.82 -7.50 -1.87
N LYS A 605 20.74 -6.31 -2.47
CA LYS A 605 19.50 -5.71 -3.00
C LYS A 605 19.65 -5.61 -4.51
N GLY A 606 18.72 -6.21 -5.25
CA GLY A 606 18.71 -6.17 -6.70
C GLY A 606 18.00 -4.93 -7.24
N SER A 607 18.47 -4.37 -8.36
CA SER A 607 17.76 -3.25 -9.01
C SER A 607 16.35 -3.62 -9.48
N TYR A 608 16.07 -4.90 -9.78
CA TYR A 608 14.71 -5.34 -10.09
C TYR A 608 13.72 -5.15 -8.92
N GLU A 609 14.19 -5.33 -7.68
CA GLU A 609 13.38 -5.16 -6.47
C GLU A 609 13.09 -3.67 -6.25
N VAL A 610 14.07 -2.82 -6.58
CA VAL A 610 13.87 -1.36 -6.59
C VAL A 610 12.84 -0.98 -7.66
N GLY A 611 12.91 -1.52 -8.87
CA GLY A 611 11.92 -1.29 -9.92
C GLY A 611 10.49 -1.64 -9.50
N ALA A 612 10.31 -2.83 -8.91
CA ALA A 612 9.01 -3.26 -8.38
C ALA A 612 8.51 -2.39 -7.22
N TYR A 613 9.41 -1.94 -6.35
CA TYR A 613 9.09 -1.02 -5.27
C TYR A 613 8.61 0.33 -5.79
N LEU A 614 9.28 0.89 -6.80
CA LEU A 614 8.89 2.14 -7.45
C LEU A 614 7.54 2.02 -8.16
N LEU A 615 7.31 0.90 -8.85
CA LEU A 615 6.03 0.59 -9.49
C LEU A 615 4.89 0.58 -8.46
N ALA A 616 5.05 -0.18 -7.37
CA ALA A 616 4.04 -0.30 -6.32
C ALA A 616 3.71 1.04 -5.67
N LEU A 617 4.73 1.83 -5.33
CA LEU A 617 4.53 3.15 -4.73
C LEU A 617 3.87 4.14 -5.70
N THR A 618 4.23 4.09 -6.98
CA THR A 618 3.59 4.92 -8.01
C THR A 618 2.12 4.55 -8.16
N ASN A 619 1.80 3.25 -8.23
CA ASN A 619 0.42 2.76 -8.32
C ASN A 619 -0.44 3.20 -7.12
N LEU A 620 0.13 3.19 -5.91
CA LEU A 620 -0.57 3.62 -4.70
C LEU A 620 -0.86 5.13 -4.68
N LEU A 621 0.06 5.94 -5.23
CA LEU A 621 -0.02 7.41 -5.15
C LEU A 621 -0.74 8.05 -6.35
N ALA A 622 -0.64 7.44 -7.54
CA ALA A 622 -1.25 7.99 -8.75
C ALA A 622 -2.78 7.74 -8.82
N GLY A 623 -3.31 6.88 -7.93
CA GLY A 623 -4.69 6.39 -7.97
C GLY A 623 -4.93 5.40 -9.12
N PRO A 624 -6.06 4.68 -9.14
CA PRO A 624 -6.45 3.89 -10.31
C PRO A 624 -6.63 4.83 -11.52
N VAL A 625 -5.89 4.57 -12.60
CA VAL A 625 -5.93 5.32 -13.87
C VAL A 625 -7.22 5.08 -14.63
#